data_AF-G8RN58-F1
#
_entry.id   AF-G8RN58-F1
#
_cell.length_a   1.000
_cell.length_b   1.000
_cell.length_c   1.000
_cell.angle_alpha   90.00
_cell.angle_beta   90.00
_cell.angle_gamma   90.00
#
_symmetry.space_group_name_H-M   'P 1'
#
loop_
_entity.id
_entity.type
_entity.pdbx_description
1 polymer ?
#
loop_
_entity_poly.entity_id
_entity_poly.type
_entity_poly.pdbx_seq_one_letter_code
_entity_poly.pdbx_strand_id
1 'polypeptide(L)'
;MKKSAHPTRPRVICAAAAGALAVCAAVITAPAATAGDCTASGLASVAGPVLAEAGGYLGAHPGANNVLTAAASQPPDVARDNVRGYFTANPGEFLDLRRIAGPLQDLRNQCGITVTPGQFATLFEALQS
;
A
#
# COMPACT_ATOMS: atom_id res chain seq x y z
N MET A 1 -12.25 -33.30 -9.89
CA MET A 1 -12.22 -32.25 -10.94
C MET A 1 -11.05 -31.31 -10.64
N LYS A 2 -10.00 -31.31 -11.46
CA LYS A 2 -8.79 -30.48 -11.29
C LYS A 2 -9.12 -29.03 -11.66
N LYS A 3 -9.00 -28.10 -10.71
CA LYS A 3 -9.03 -26.66 -11.00
C LYS A 3 -7.59 -26.22 -11.27
N SER A 4 -7.28 -26.00 -12.53
CA SER A 4 -5.98 -25.46 -12.96
C SER A 4 -5.88 -23.99 -12.57
N ALA A 5 -4.92 -23.64 -11.71
CA ALA A 5 -4.52 -22.26 -11.49
C ALA A 5 -3.66 -21.82 -12.68
N HIS A 6 -4.11 -20.79 -13.42
CA HIS A 6 -3.33 -20.22 -14.51
C HIS A 6 -2.54 -19.03 -13.96
N PRO A 7 -1.19 -19.02 -14.03
CA PRO A 7 -0.43 -17.84 -13.65
C PRO A 7 -0.68 -16.72 -14.66
N THR A 8 -1.22 -15.60 -14.21
CA THR A 8 -1.41 -14.37 -14.99
C THR A 8 -0.05 -13.79 -15.36
N ARG A 9 0.43 -14.11 -16.55
CA ARG A 9 1.63 -13.49 -17.14
C ARG A 9 1.30 -12.05 -17.59
N PRO A 10 2.24 -11.10 -17.44
CA PRO A 10 2.06 -9.74 -17.93
C PRO A 10 1.85 -9.76 -19.45
N ARG A 11 0.76 -9.15 -19.92
CA ARG A 11 0.48 -9.00 -21.35
C ARG A 11 1.29 -7.83 -21.90
N VAL A 12 2.30 -8.14 -22.72
CA VAL A 12 3.02 -7.13 -23.51
C VAL A 12 2.18 -6.79 -24.73
N ILE A 13 1.74 -5.53 -24.84
CA ILE A 13 1.02 -5.04 -26.02
C ILE A 13 2.00 -4.19 -26.83
N CYS A 14 2.40 -4.68 -28.01
CA CYS A 14 3.23 -3.93 -28.94
C CYS A 14 2.33 -3.18 -29.94
N ALA A 15 2.31 -1.86 -29.88
CA ALA A 15 1.73 -1.03 -30.94
C ALA A 15 2.79 -0.80 -32.02
N ALA A 16 2.64 -1.44 -33.18
CA ALA A 16 3.50 -1.18 -34.33
C ALA A 16 2.95 0.02 -35.11
N ALA A 17 3.49 1.21 -34.83
CA ALA A 17 3.38 2.34 -35.75
C ALA A 17 4.52 2.24 -36.78
N ALA A 18 4.19 2.32 -38.06
CA ALA A 18 5.17 2.27 -39.13
C ALA A 18 6.06 3.52 -39.09
N GLY A 19 7.31 3.32 -38.67
CA GLY A 19 8.36 4.35 -38.66
C GLY A 19 8.76 4.79 -37.24
N ALA A 20 10.04 4.58 -36.93
CA ALA A 20 10.75 4.97 -35.70
C ALA A 20 10.50 4.10 -34.44
N LEU A 21 11.63 3.58 -33.91
CA LEU A 21 11.87 3.06 -32.55
C LEU A 21 10.65 2.44 -31.85
N ALA A 22 10.56 1.11 -31.89
CA ALA A 22 9.65 0.35 -31.05
C ALA A 22 10.00 0.57 -29.57
N VAL A 23 9.38 1.56 -28.93
CA VAL A 23 9.41 1.73 -27.48
C VAL A 23 8.38 0.76 -26.90
N CYS A 24 8.84 -0.39 -26.45
CA CYS A 24 8.05 -1.28 -25.61
C CYS A 24 7.84 -0.61 -24.25
N ALA A 25 6.80 0.22 -24.12
CA ALA A 25 6.36 0.68 -22.82
C ALA A 25 5.75 -0.51 -22.08
N ALA A 26 6.45 -1.00 -21.05
CA ALA A 26 5.84 -1.90 -20.09
C ALA A 26 4.78 -1.11 -19.32
N VAL A 27 3.53 -1.17 -19.78
CA VAL A 27 2.41 -0.64 -19.02
C VAL A 27 2.22 -1.58 -17.85
N ILE A 28 2.82 -1.24 -16.71
CA ILE A 28 2.47 -1.86 -15.43
C ILE A 28 1.06 -1.34 -15.13
N THR A 29 0.06 -2.05 -15.66
CA THR A 29 -1.30 -1.87 -15.19
C THR A 29 -1.28 -2.35 -13.75
N ALA A 30 -1.17 -1.39 -12.81
CA ALA A 30 -1.45 -1.69 -11.41
C ALA A 30 -2.82 -2.37 -11.38
N PRO A 31 -2.95 -3.56 -10.79
CA PRO A 31 -4.23 -4.24 -10.75
C PRO A 31 -5.25 -3.26 -10.17
N ALA A 32 -6.31 -2.98 -10.93
CA ALA A 32 -7.47 -2.29 -10.40
C ALA A 32 -7.88 -3.06 -9.14
N ALA A 33 -7.97 -2.37 -8.01
CA ALA A 33 -8.29 -3.00 -6.73
C ALA A 33 -9.58 -3.81 -6.90
N THR A 34 -9.43 -5.13 -7.04
CA THR A 34 -10.58 -6.04 -6.90
C THR A 34 -11.08 -5.76 -5.49
N ALA A 35 -12.34 -5.31 -5.35
CA ALA A 35 -12.95 -5.14 -4.04
C ALA A 35 -12.62 -6.38 -3.22
N GLY A 36 -11.72 -6.23 -2.25
CA GLY A 36 -11.17 -7.36 -1.55
C GLY A 36 -12.33 -8.02 -0.82
N ASP A 37 -12.54 -9.32 -1.02
CA ASP A 37 -13.44 -10.07 -0.13
C ASP A 37 -13.02 -9.78 1.31
N CYS A 38 -13.98 -9.57 2.22
CA CYS A 38 -13.75 -9.21 3.63
C CYS A 38 -13.06 -10.34 4.41
N THR A 39 -11.80 -10.60 4.06
CA THR A 39 -10.97 -11.76 4.36
C THR A 39 -9.51 -11.31 4.47
N ALA A 40 -8.66 -12.10 5.12
CA ALA A 40 -7.23 -11.81 5.24
C ALA A 40 -6.52 -11.72 3.87
N SER A 41 -6.90 -12.57 2.91
CA SER A 41 -6.35 -12.55 1.54
C SER A 41 -6.79 -11.32 0.74
N GLY A 42 -8.05 -10.87 0.94
CA GLY A 42 -8.55 -9.63 0.35
C GLY A 42 -7.80 -8.41 0.89
N LEU A 43 -7.60 -8.35 2.21
CA LEU A 43 -6.75 -7.32 2.83
C LEU A 43 -5.34 -7.32 2.26
N ALA A 44 -4.66 -8.46 2.20
CA ALA A 44 -3.29 -8.54 1.71
C ALA A 44 -3.18 -8.04 0.26
N SER A 45 -4.17 -8.37 -0.58
CA SER A 45 -4.23 -7.94 -1.99
C SER A 45 -4.37 -6.41 -2.13
N VAL A 46 -5.05 -5.74 -1.19
CA VAL A 46 -5.17 -4.27 -1.16
C VAL A 46 -3.97 -3.61 -0.49
N ALA A 47 -3.50 -4.16 0.63
CA ALA A 47 -2.42 -3.59 1.44
C ALA A 47 -1.07 -3.66 0.74
N GLY A 48 -0.76 -4.74 0.02
CA GLY A 48 0.53 -4.91 -0.65
C GLY A 48 0.90 -3.75 -1.58
N PRO A 49 0.06 -3.43 -2.58
CA PRO A 49 0.30 -2.29 -3.48
C PRO A 49 0.37 -0.94 -2.75
N VAL A 50 -0.53 -0.71 -1.78
CA VAL A 50 -0.55 0.53 -0.98
C VAL A 50 0.75 0.71 -0.20
N LEU A 51 1.26 -0.37 0.42
CA LEU A 51 2.52 -0.33 1.15
C LEU A 51 3.72 -0.14 0.22
N ALA A 52 3.70 -0.72 -0.99
CA ALA A 52 4.74 -0.49 -1.98
C ALA A 52 4.79 0.97 -2.43
N GLU A 53 3.63 1.58 -2.71
CA GLU A 53 3.53 3.00 -3.08
C GLU A 53 3.95 3.91 -1.92
N ALA A 54 3.50 3.62 -0.70
CA ALA A 54 3.93 4.33 0.50
C ALA A 54 5.45 4.24 0.69
N GLY A 55 6.06 3.07 0.47
CA GLY A 55 7.51 2.90 0.54
C GLY A 55 8.26 3.77 -0.47
N GLY A 56 7.78 3.82 -1.72
CA GLY A 56 8.32 4.72 -2.74
C GLY A 56 8.19 6.20 -2.38
N TYR A 57 7.03 6.59 -1.87
CA TYR A 57 6.77 7.95 -1.41
C TYR A 57 7.71 8.34 -0.26
N LEU A 58 7.78 7.52 0.79
CA LEU A 58 8.63 7.79 1.96
C LEU A 58 10.11 7.80 1.59
N GLY A 59 10.55 6.94 0.65
CA GLY A 59 11.91 6.99 0.12
C GLY A 59 12.27 8.33 -0.55
N ALA A 60 11.29 9.02 -1.13
CA ALA A 60 11.45 10.35 -1.72
C ALA A 60 11.22 11.51 -0.73
N HIS A 61 10.67 11.25 0.46
CA HIS A 61 10.30 12.24 1.47
C HIS A 61 10.99 11.94 2.81
N PRO A 62 12.27 12.34 2.98
CA PRO A 62 13.08 11.95 4.14
C PRO A 62 12.50 12.46 5.47
N GLY A 63 11.81 13.60 5.51
CA GLY A 63 11.15 14.10 6.72
C GLY A 63 10.03 13.18 7.20
N ALA A 64 9.10 12.83 6.31
CA ALA A 64 8.01 11.90 6.61
C ALA A 64 8.54 10.50 6.98
N ASN A 65 9.56 10.03 6.25
CA ASN A 65 10.21 8.76 6.55
C ASN A 65 10.82 8.76 7.96
N ASN A 66 11.54 9.81 8.32
CA ASN A 66 12.22 9.90 9.61
C ASN A 66 11.22 9.97 10.77
N VAL A 67 10.16 10.78 10.67
CA VAL A 67 9.17 10.89 11.77
C VAL A 67 8.42 9.57 11.97
N LEU A 68 8.03 8.88 10.90
CA LEU A 68 7.34 7.60 10.98
C LEU A 68 8.27 6.47 11.45
N THR A 69 9.55 6.51 11.07
CA THR A 69 10.56 5.55 11.55
C THR A 69 10.82 5.74 13.05
N ALA A 70 10.99 6.98 13.50
CA ALA A 70 11.22 7.29 14.92
C ALA A 70 10.00 6.91 15.78
N ALA A 71 8.78 7.07 15.26
CA ALA A 71 7.55 6.71 15.96
C ALA A 71 7.50 5.23 16.38
N ALA A 72 8.19 4.33 15.66
CA ALA A 72 8.16 2.89 15.92
C ALA A 72 8.78 2.48 17.28
N SER A 73 9.68 3.30 17.84
CA SER A 73 10.35 3.03 19.12
C SER A 73 9.92 3.98 20.24
N GLN A 74 9.03 4.92 19.96
CA GLN A 74 8.57 5.91 20.92
C GLN A 74 7.39 5.40 21.76
N PRO A 75 7.20 5.94 22.98
CA PRO A 75 5.94 5.79 23.72
C PRO A 75 4.74 6.20 22.85
N PRO A 76 3.58 5.51 22.91
CA PRO A 76 2.47 5.73 21.98
C PRO A 76 1.88 7.15 21.97
N ASP A 77 1.91 7.84 23.10
CA ASP A 77 1.53 9.25 23.23
C ASP A 77 2.54 10.17 22.52
N VAL A 78 3.83 9.99 22.80
CA VAL A 78 4.92 10.75 22.18
C VAL A 78 4.96 10.56 20.67
N ALA A 79 4.80 9.31 20.20
CA ALA A 79 4.74 8.98 18.78
C ALA A 79 3.60 9.72 18.06
N ARG A 80 2.40 9.72 18.67
CA ARG A 80 1.22 10.40 18.10
C ARG A 80 1.42 11.91 18.01
N ASP A 81 1.96 12.52 19.05
CA ASP A 81 2.19 13.97 19.07
C ASP A 81 3.26 14.39 18.05
N ASN A 82 4.36 13.65 17.95
CA ASN A 82 5.41 13.93 16.97
C ASN A 82 4.92 13.79 15.52
N VAL A 83 4.23 12.69 15.21
CA VAL A 83 3.64 12.46 13.87
C VAL A 83 2.64 13.56 13.54
N ARG A 84 1.76 13.92 14.48
CA ARG A 84 0.78 15.00 14.28
C ARG A 84 1.46 16.35 14.08
N GLY A 85 2.46 16.68 14.88
CA GLY A 85 3.22 17.92 14.76
C GLY A 85 3.86 18.05 13.39
N TYR A 86 4.52 16.98 12.93
CA TYR A 86 5.15 16.95 11.61
C TYR A 86 4.13 17.16 10.47
N PHE A 87 3.02 16.41 10.46
CA PHE A 87 2.03 16.52 9.38
C PHE A 87 1.16 17.77 9.46
N THR A 88 1.08 18.43 10.62
CA THR A 88 0.50 19.77 10.73
C THR A 88 1.39 20.81 10.03
N ALA A 89 2.71 20.69 10.14
CA ALA A 89 3.67 21.53 9.44
C ALA A 89 3.81 21.17 7.95
N ASN A 90 3.50 19.93 7.57
CA ASN A 90 3.63 19.40 6.21
C ASN A 90 2.29 18.85 5.69
N PRO A 91 1.28 19.72 5.47
CA PRO A 91 -0.06 19.29 5.08
C PRO A 91 -0.11 18.64 3.69
N GLY A 92 0.80 19.00 2.78
CA GLY A 92 0.92 18.36 1.46
C GLY A 92 1.26 16.87 1.59
N GLU A 93 2.26 16.55 2.42
CA GLU A 93 2.68 15.16 2.61
C GLU A 93 1.61 14.32 3.31
N PHE A 94 0.85 14.93 4.22
CA PHE A 94 -0.31 14.29 4.82
C PHE A 94 -1.38 13.93 3.76
N LEU A 95 -1.68 14.86 2.85
CA LEU A 95 -2.69 14.63 1.81
C LEU A 95 -2.26 13.54 0.82
N ASP A 96 -0.98 13.49 0.48
CA ASP A 96 -0.44 12.46 -0.39
C ASP A 96 -0.49 11.07 0.27
N LEU A 97 -0.01 10.94 1.52
CA LEU A 97 -0.12 9.69 2.26
C LEU A 97 -1.59 9.27 2.49
N ARG A 98 -2.50 10.23 2.70
CA ARG A 98 -3.94 9.94 2.77
C ARG A 98 -4.50 9.41 1.46
N ARG A 99 -4.03 9.93 0.31
CA ARG A 99 -4.40 9.42 -1.03
C ARG A 99 -3.88 8.00 -1.21
N ILE A 100 -2.61 7.75 -0.89
CA ILE A 100 -1.97 6.43 -0.97
C ILE A 100 -2.75 5.41 -0.13
N ALA A 101 -3.14 5.80 1.09
CA ALA A 101 -3.93 4.95 1.98
C ALA A 101 -5.43 4.84 1.61
N GLY A 102 -5.87 5.48 0.53
CA GLY A 102 -7.28 5.50 0.09
C GLY A 102 -7.90 4.12 -0.06
N PRO A 103 -7.29 3.18 -0.81
CA PRO A 103 -7.86 1.84 -1.01
C PRO A 103 -8.09 1.06 0.29
N LEU A 104 -7.26 1.27 1.31
CA LEU A 104 -7.44 0.64 2.62
C LEU A 104 -8.61 1.25 3.40
N GLN A 105 -8.83 2.55 3.26
CA GLN A 105 -9.98 3.22 3.87
C GLN A 105 -11.28 2.75 3.23
N ASP A 106 -11.29 2.59 1.91
CA ASP A 106 -12.44 2.07 1.17
C ASP A 106 -12.77 0.63 1.59
N LEU A 107 -11.75 -0.23 1.69
CA LEU A 107 -11.91 -1.61 2.18
C LEU A 107 -12.49 -1.65 3.60
N ARG A 108 -11.97 -0.80 4.51
CA ARG A 108 -12.49 -0.68 5.88
C ARG A 108 -13.97 -0.28 5.87
N ASN A 109 -14.34 0.72 5.08
CA ASN A 109 -15.71 1.22 4.98
C ASN A 109 -16.64 0.16 4.39
N GLN A 110 -16.16 -0.63 3.43
CA GLN A 110 -16.93 -1.70 2.79
C GLN A 110 -17.16 -2.90 3.72
N CYS A 111 -16.17 -3.28 4.53
CA CYS A 111 -16.24 -4.48 5.35
C CYS A 111 -16.70 -4.23 6.80
N GLY A 112 -16.78 -2.98 7.26
CA GLY A 112 -17.20 -2.64 8.62
C GLY A 112 -16.24 -3.12 9.72
N ILE A 113 -15.05 -3.56 9.33
CA ILE A 113 -13.98 -4.02 10.22
C ILE A 113 -12.86 -3.00 10.17
N THR A 114 -12.28 -2.68 11.33
CA THR A 114 -10.99 -1.99 11.38
C THR A 114 -9.93 -3.00 10.94
N VAL A 115 -9.84 -3.21 9.63
CA VAL A 115 -8.84 -4.08 9.01
C VAL A 115 -7.53 -3.32 9.02
N THR A 116 -6.89 -3.30 10.17
CA THR A 116 -5.60 -2.68 10.36
C THR A 116 -4.48 -3.69 10.14
N PRO A 117 -3.28 -3.23 9.75
CA PRO A 117 -2.05 -4.02 9.81
C PRO A 117 -1.84 -4.75 11.15
N GLY A 118 -2.49 -4.30 12.23
CA GLY A 118 -2.53 -4.97 13.54
C GLY A 118 -2.98 -6.43 13.52
N GLN A 119 -3.79 -6.87 12.55
CA GLN A 119 -4.13 -8.29 12.40
C GLN A 119 -2.91 -9.15 12.02
N PHE A 120 -1.99 -8.60 11.24
CA PHE A 120 -0.70 -9.24 10.98
C PHE A 120 0.23 -9.13 12.18
N ALA A 121 0.18 -8.04 12.95
CA ALA A 121 0.93 -7.93 14.19
C ALA A 121 0.56 -9.05 15.18
N THR A 122 -0.72 -9.36 15.34
CA THR A 122 -1.17 -10.49 16.17
C THR A 122 -0.69 -11.84 15.66
N LEU A 123 -0.61 -12.03 14.33
CA LEU A 123 -0.02 -13.23 13.74
C LEU A 123 1.47 -13.32 14.08
N PHE A 124 2.23 -12.24 13.91
CA PHE A 124 3.66 -12.22 14.23
C PHE A 124 3.92 -12.48 15.70
N GLU A 125 3.11 -11.94 16.60
CA GLU A 125 3.22 -12.19 18.04
C GLU A 125 2.96 -13.66 18.37
N ALA A 126 1.91 -14.26 17.80
CA ALA A 126 1.59 -15.68 17.99
C ALA A 126 2.64 -16.64 17.38
N LEU A 127 3.37 -16.22 16.35
CA LEU A 127 4.47 -17.01 15.79
C LEU A 127 5.75 -16.96 16.64
N GLN A 128 5.86 -15.99 17.54
CA GLN A 128 7.02 -15.78 18.41
C GLN A 128 6.81 -16.31 19.84
N SER A 129 5.59 -16.75 20.17
CA SER A 129 5.24 -17.42 21.43
C SER A 129 5.40 -18.94 21.34
#